data_AF-A0A6C2VWU9-F1
#
_entry.id   AF-A0A6C2VWU9-F1
#
_cell.length_a   1.000
_cell.length_b   1.000
_cell.length_c   1.000
_cell.angle_alpha   90.00
_cell.angle_beta   90.00
_cell.angle_gamma   90.00
#
_symmetry.space_group_name_H-M   'P 1'
#
loop_
_entity.id
_entity.type
_entity.pdbx_description
1 polymer ?
#
loop_
_entity_poly.entity_id
_entity_poly.type
_entity_poly.pdbx_seq_one_letter_code
_entity_poly.pdbx_strand_id
1 'polypeptide(L)'
;MEIHTPNQTFLETKDQLVQEIATLDMKIEEIQEKIATLNKMAEVFINLESDNKEGKRLARYNLTKTNIPLTIKVDQVEREIEQLQISLTERLDEYEGKVSELEEFVQMLNTLELPLTDRDHLDRNRLAF
;
A
#
# COMPACT_ATOMS: atom_id res chain seq x y z
N MET A 1 32.99 6.65 19.47
CA MET A 1 31.64 6.26 19.90
C MET A 1 30.78 7.49 19.66
N GLU A 2 29.97 7.48 18.61
CA GLU A 2 29.05 8.59 18.35
C GLU A 2 27.87 8.48 19.31
N ILE A 3 27.64 9.53 20.10
CA ILE A 3 26.53 9.60 21.05
C ILE A 3 25.36 10.19 20.24
N HIS A 4 24.49 9.33 19.70
CA HIS A 4 23.27 9.82 19.06
C HIS A 4 22.43 10.52 20.12
N THR A 5 22.09 11.78 19.87
CA THR A 5 21.18 12.53 20.75
C THR A 5 19.75 12.04 20.51
N PRO A 6 18.85 12.10 21.50
CA PRO A 6 17.46 11.61 21.35
C PRO A 6 16.72 12.18 20.14
N ASN A 7 17.05 13.41 19.74
CA ASN A 7 16.46 14.10 18.59
C ASN A 7 16.93 13.52 17.24
N GLN A 8 18.15 12.97 17.20
CA GLN A 8 18.72 12.37 16.00
C GLN A 8 18.15 10.96 15.76
N THR A 9 18.05 10.14 16.81
CA THR A 9 17.33 8.85 16.76
C THR A 9 15.85 9.00 16.41
N PHE A 10 15.26 10.14 16.79
CA PHE A 10 13.87 10.47 16.49
C PHE A 10 13.65 10.72 14.99
N LEU A 11 14.47 11.59 14.39
CA LEU A 11 14.41 11.84 12.94
C LEU A 11 14.69 10.57 12.13
N GLU A 12 15.66 9.77 12.57
CA GLU A 12 15.98 8.47 11.96
C GLU A 12 14.76 7.52 11.96
N THR A 13 14.00 7.47 13.06
CA THR A 13 12.78 6.64 13.16
C THR A 13 11.69 7.12 12.20
N LYS A 14 11.45 8.43 12.13
CA LYS A 14 10.48 9.02 11.21
C LYS A 14 10.85 8.75 9.75
N ASP A 15 12.11 8.97 9.39
CA ASP A 15 12.58 8.81 8.02
C ASP A 15 12.53 7.34 7.59
N GLN A 16 12.81 6.41 8.52
CA GLN A 16 12.63 4.97 8.29
C GLN A 16 11.16 4.62 8.00
N LEU A 17 10.21 5.10 8.81
CA LEU A 17 8.78 4.83 8.58
C LEU A 17 8.31 5.35 7.21
N VAL A 18 8.70 6.57 6.85
CA VAL A 18 8.38 7.15 5.53
C VAL A 18 8.99 6.31 4.40
N GLN A 19 10.22 5.82 4.56
CA GLN A 19 10.87 4.96 3.56
C GLN A 19 10.17 3.60 3.43
N GLU A 20 9.75 2.99 4.54
CA GLU A 20 9.01 1.73 4.57
C GLU A 20 7.66 1.87 3.85
N ILE A 21 6.92 2.94 4.13
CA ILE A 21 5.64 3.27 3.46
C ILE A 21 5.85 3.42 1.95
N ALA A 22 6.83 4.23 1.52
CA ALA A 22 7.11 4.43 0.09
C ALA A 22 7.52 3.13 -0.62
N THR A 23 8.24 2.24 0.08
CA THR A 23 8.60 0.93 -0.45
C THR A 23 7.39 0.02 -0.60
N LEU A 24 6.44 0.08 0.34
CA LEU A 24 5.19 -0.66 0.26
C LEU A 24 4.31 -0.15 -0.88
N ASP A 25 4.19 1.17 -1.06
CA ASP A 25 3.46 1.79 -2.19
C ASP A 25 3.96 1.25 -3.54
N MET A 26 5.29 1.25 -3.75
CA MET A 26 5.88 0.72 -5.00
C MET A 26 5.55 -0.76 -5.22
N LYS A 27 5.55 -1.59 -4.17
CA LYS A 27 5.21 -3.02 -4.27
C LYS A 27 3.73 -3.24 -4.56
N ILE A 28 2.85 -2.44 -3.94
CA ILE A 28 1.41 -2.47 -4.18
C ILE A 28 1.13 -2.14 -5.64
N GLU A 29 1.75 -1.09 -6.19
CA GLU A 29 1.62 -0.71 -7.59
C GLU A 29 2.09 -1.84 -8.53
N GLU A 30 3.24 -2.46 -8.26
CA GLU A 30 3.75 -3.58 -9.06
C GLU A 30 2.78 -4.78 -9.07
N ILE A 31 2.19 -5.11 -7.91
CA ILE A 31 1.21 -6.21 -7.81
C ILE A 31 -0.06 -5.86 -8.60
N GLN A 32 -0.55 -4.63 -8.50
CA GLN A 32 -1.73 -4.16 -9.23
C GLN A 32 -1.52 -4.20 -10.76
N GLU A 33 -0.35 -3.78 -11.25
CA GLU A 33 0.01 -3.86 -12.67
C GLU A 33 0.04 -5.30 -13.19
N LYS A 34 0.57 -6.23 -12.39
CA LYS A 34 0.60 -7.67 -12.72
C LYS A 34 -0.82 -8.24 -12.79
N ILE A 35 -1.68 -7.93 -11.81
CA ILE A 35 -3.09 -8.35 -11.81
C ILE A 35 -3.81 -7.78 -13.05
N ALA A 36 -3.60 -6.50 -13.38
CA ALA A 36 -4.22 -5.88 -14.55
C ALA A 36 -3.81 -6.57 -15.86
N THR A 37 -2.53 -6.93 -15.97
CA THR A 37 -1.99 -7.68 -17.12
C THR A 37 -2.62 -9.06 -17.23
N LEU A 38 -2.71 -9.80 -16.13
CA LEU A 38 -3.31 -11.13 -16.08
C LEU A 38 -4.82 -11.11 -16.36
N ASN A 39 -5.54 -10.10 -15.85
CA ASN A 39 -6.97 -9.90 -16.17
C ASN A 39 -7.18 -9.68 -17.67
N LYS A 40 -6.30 -8.94 -18.33
CA LYS A 40 -6.33 -8.76 -19.78
C LYS A 40 -6.05 -10.07 -20.53
N MET A 41 -5.17 -10.93 -20.01
CA MET A 41 -4.97 -12.28 -20.55
C MET A 41 -6.24 -13.12 -20.42
N ALA A 42 -6.89 -13.10 -19.25
CA ALA A 42 -8.15 -13.81 -19.00
C ALA A 42 -9.27 -13.36 -19.96
N GLU A 43 -9.42 -12.06 -20.19
CA GLU A 43 -10.38 -11.51 -21.15
C GLU A 43 -10.13 -12.02 -22.58
N VAL A 44 -8.86 -12.08 -22.99
CA VAL A 44 -8.46 -12.62 -24.29
C VAL A 44 -8.84 -14.10 -24.42
N PHE A 45 -8.61 -14.91 -23.37
CA PHE A 45 -9.00 -16.33 -23.38
C PHE A 45 -10.52 -16.51 -23.49
N ILE A 46 -11.31 -15.78 -22.70
CA ILE A 46 -12.78 -15.83 -22.77
C ILE A 46 -13.27 -15.48 -24.18
N ASN A 47 -12.72 -14.42 -24.78
CA ASN A 47 -13.12 -14.00 -26.13
C ASN A 47 -12.70 -15.01 -27.22
N LEU A 48 -11.59 -15.72 -27.04
CA LEU A 48 -11.16 -16.81 -27.94
C LEU A 48 -12.07 -18.03 -27.86
N GLU A 49 -12.60 -18.35 -26.69
CA GLU A 49 -13.53 -19.48 -26.51
C GLU A 49 -14.97 -19.12 -26.94
N SER A 50 -15.32 -17.82 -26.96
CA SER A 50 -16.65 -17.35 -27.33
C SER A 50 -17.13 -17.80 -28.72
N ASP A 51 -18.43 -18.09 -28.89
CA ASP A 51 -19.02 -18.43 -30.19
C ASP A 51 -19.12 -17.22 -31.16
N ASN A 52 -18.83 -16.02 -30.66
CA ASN A 52 -18.83 -14.80 -31.44
C ASN A 52 -17.60 -14.71 -32.36
N LYS A 53 -17.81 -14.79 -33.67
CA LYS A 53 -16.74 -14.68 -34.68
C LYS A 53 -15.95 -13.37 -34.60
N GLU A 54 -16.60 -12.24 -34.30
CA GLU A 54 -15.92 -10.96 -34.14
C GLU A 54 -15.12 -10.90 -32.84
N GLY A 55 -15.65 -11.46 -31.74
CA GLY A 55 -14.92 -11.59 -30.46
C GLY A 55 -13.62 -12.40 -30.62
N LYS A 56 -13.71 -13.55 -31.30
CA LYS A 56 -12.54 -14.37 -31.67
C LYS A 56 -11.53 -13.62 -32.55
N ARG A 57 -11.99 -12.81 -33.51
CA ARG A 57 -11.11 -12.02 -34.39
C ARG A 57 -10.40 -10.91 -33.61
N LEU A 58 -11.12 -10.21 -32.75
CA LEU A 58 -10.58 -9.16 -31.90
C LEU A 58 -9.55 -9.72 -30.90
N ALA A 59 -9.84 -10.87 -30.28
CA ALA A 59 -8.91 -11.52 -29.36
C ALA A 59 -7.60 -11.92 -30.05
N ARG A 60 -7.66 -12.48 -31.27
CA ARG A 60 -6.46 -12.78 -32.07
C ARG A 60 -5.64 -11.52 -32.39
N TYR A 61 -6.31 -10.42 -32.73
CA TYR A 61 -5.63 -9.14 -32.97
C TYR A 61 -4.98 -8.58 -31.70
N ASN A 62 -5.67 -8.64 -30.57
CA ASN A 62 -5.14 -8.22 -29.27
C ASN A 62 -3.90 -9.05 -28.91
N LEU A 63 -3.92 -10.37 -29.13
CA LEU A 63 -2.76 -11.25 -28.93
C LEU A 63 -1.55 -10.81 -29.74
N THR A 64 -1.72 -10.46 -31.03
CA THR A 64 -0.59 -9.99 -31.86
C THR A 64 -0.01 -8.65 -31.41
N LYS A 65 -0.73 -7.89 -30.59
CA LYS A 65 -0.30 -6.59 -30.05
C LYS A 65 0.24 -6.66 -28.64
N THR A 66 0.06 -7.78 -27.95
CA THR A 66 0.51 -7.99 -26.58
C THR A 66 1.74 -8.90 -26.56
N ASN A 67 2.72 -8.63 -25.70
CA ASN A 67 3.83 -9.56 -25.42
C ASN A 67 3.39 -10.80 -24.61
N ILE A 68 2.10 -11.19 -24.69
CA ILE A 68 1.52 -12.29 -23.92
C ILE A 68 1.93 -13.61 -24.58
N PRO A 69 2.69 -14.49 -23.89
CA PRO A 69 3.02 -15.81 -24.42
C PRO A 69 1.75 -16.67 -24.51
N LEU A 70 1.45 -17.19 -25.70
CA LEU A 70 0.38 -18.17 -25.94
C LEU A 70 0.56 -19.52 -25.21
N THR A 71 1.65 -19.68 -24.46
CA THR A 71 2.01 -20.90 -23.73
C THR A 71 1.43 -20.95 -22.32
N ILE A 72 0.94 -19.84 -21.77
CA ILE A 72 0.32 -19.79 -20.44
C ILE A 72 -1.11 -20.33 -20.52
N LYS A 73 -1.49 -21.21 -19.59
CA LYS A 73 -2.83 -21.81 -19.50
C LYS A 73 -3.76 -20.96 -18.64
N VAL A 74 -5.08 -21.02 -18.91
CA VAL A 74 -6.12 -20.31 -18.14
C VAL A 74 -6.00 -20.61 -16.65
N ASP A 75 -5.94 -21.89 -16.25
CA ASP A 75 -5.83 -22.25 -14.81
C ASP A 75 -4.56 -21.68 -14.15
N GLN A 76 -3.50 -21.42 -14.92
CA GLN A 76 -2.29 -20.78 -14.39
C GLN A 76 -2.53 -19.29 -14.14
N VAL A 77 -3.21 -18.60 -15.06
CA VAL A 77 -3.61 -17.20 -14.90
C VAL A 77 -4.53 -17.03 -13.69
N GLU A 78 -5.53 -17.90 -13.53
CA GLU A 78 -6.45 -17.84 -12.38
C GLU A 78 -5.71 -18.01 -11.05
N ARG A 79 -4.87 -19.05 -10.92
CA ARG A 79 -4.08 -19.28 -9.70
C ARG A 79 -3.13 -18.11 -9.39
N GLU A 80 -2.50 -17.53 -10.42
CA GLU A 80 -1.57 -16.43 -10.24
C GLU A 80 -2.30 -15.15 -9.81
N ILE A 81 -3.49 -14.87 -10.37
CA ILE A 81 -4.35 -13.78 -9.91
C ILE A 81 -4.74 -13.99 -8.43
N GLU A 82 -5.18 -15.18 -8.04
CA GLU A 82 -5.54 -15.48 -6.65
C GLU A 82 -4.36 -15.23 -5.69
N GLN A 83 -3.17 -15.72 -6.03
CA GLN A 83 -1.96 -15.52 -5.22
C GLN A 83 -1.56 -14.05 -5.13
N LEU A 84 -1.64 -13.31 -6.24
CA LEU A 84 -1.34 -11.88 -6.26
C LEU A 84 -2.38 -11.08 -5.46
N GLN A 85 -3.65 -11.46 -5.47
CA GLN A 85 -4.69 -10.82 -4.67
C GLN A 85 -4.46 -11.02 -3.17
N ILE A 86 -4.07 -12.23 -2.73
CA ILE A 86 -3.68 -12.49 -1.34
C ILE A 86 -2.48 -11.61 -0.95
N SER A 87 -1.43 -11.61 -1.77
CA SER A 87 -0.24 -10.78 -1.55
C SER A 87 -0.58 -9.29 -1.51
N LEU A 88 -1.51 -8.83 -2.36
CA LEU A 88 -1.97 -7.45 -2.36
C LEU A 88 -2.65 -7.09 -1.03
N THR A 89 -3.54 -7.94 -0.53
CA THR A 89 -4.19 -7.74 0.78
C THR A 89 -3.15 -7.67 1.90
N GLU A 90 -2.20 -8.62 1.95
CA GLU A 90 -1.14 -8.61 2.96
C GLU A 90 -0.30 -7.31 2.92
N ARG A 91 0.03 -6.81 1.73
CA ARG A 91 0.80 -5.56 1.58
C ARG A 91 0.01 -4.32 1.94
N LEU A 92 -1.30 -4.30 1.67
CA LEU A 92 -2.18 -3.21 2.10
C LEU A 92 -2.29 -3.19 3.63
N ASP A 93 -2.45 -4.35 4.28
CA ASP A 93 -2.47 -4.45 5.74
C ASP A 93 -1.15 -3.95 6.36
N GLU A 94 0.00 -4.34 5.79
CA GLU A 94 1.32 -3.84 6.22
C GLU A 94 1.44 -2.32 6.03
N TYR A 95 0.95 -1.79 4.90
CA TYR A 95 0.97 -0.36 4.61
C TYR A 95 0.14 0.43 5.62
N GLU A 96 -1.10 0.01 5.88
CA GLU A 96 -2.00 0.64 6.85
C GLU A 96 -1.41 0.61 8.26
N GLY A 97 -0.77 -0.50 8.64
CA GLY A 97 -0.03 -0.60 9.90
C GLY A 97 1.09 0.43 10.01
N LYS A 98 1.88 0.61 8.95
CA LYS A 98 2.99 1.58 8.93
C LYS A 98 2.51 3.03 8.93
N VAL A 99 1.42 3.33 8.23
CA VAL A 99 0.78 4.65 8.29
C VAL A 99 0.28 4.93 9.71
N SER A 100 -0.34 3.94 10.36
CA SER A 100 -0.83 4.07 11.74
C SER A 100 0.32 4.33 12.73
N GLU A 101 1.44 3.60 12.60
CA GLU A 101 2.67 3.84 13.40
C GLU A 101 3.18 5.28 13.22
N LEU A 102 3.20 5.79 11.98
CA LEU A 102 3.62 7.15 11.69
C LEU A 102 2.66 8.20 12.26
N GLU A 103 1.35 7.96 12.19
CA GLU A 103 0.34 8.84 12.79
C GLU A 103 0.47 8.93 14.31
N GLU A 104 0.64 7.80 15.00
CA GLU A 104 0.89 7.75 16.44
C GLU A 104 2.18 8.50 16.81
N PHE A 105 3.22 8.31 16.01
CA PHE A 105 4.50 9.00 16.19
C PHE A 105 4.36 10.53 16.07
N VAL A 106 3.61 11.02 15.07
CA VAL A 106 3.31 12.44 14.90
C VAL A 106 2.41 12.98 16.02
N GLN A 107 1.45 12.19 16.50
CA GLN A 107 0.60 12.58 17.64
C GLN A 107 1.43 12.74 18.92
N MET A 108 2.35 11.82 19.21
CA MET A 108 3.25 11.92 20.36
C MET A 108 4.04 13.24 20.33
N LEU A 109 4.57 13.64 19.17
CA LEU A 109 5.22 14.94 19.02
C LEU A 109 4.31 16.12 19.39
N ASN A 110 3.11 16.16 18.81
CA ASN A 110 2.17 17.26 19.04
C ASN A 110 1.78 17.36 20.53
N THR A 111 1.74 16.24 21.26
CA THR A 111 1.48 16.23 22.71
C THR A 111 2.68 16.67 23.55
N LEU A 112 3.91 16.41 23.09
CA LEU A 112 5.14 16.86 23.75
C LEU A 112 5.40 18.37 23.54
N GLU A 113 4.88 18.95 22.47
CA GLU A 113 4.97 20.38 22.17
C GLU A 113 3.90 21.25 22.89
N LEU A 114 2.96 20.65 23.64
CA LEU A 114 2.03 21.41 24.48
C LEU A 114 2.74 21.91 25.75
N PRO A 115 2.87 23.24 25.97
CA PRO A 115 3.49 23.74 27.18
C PRO A 115 2.55 23.49 28.37
N LEU A 116 3.12 22.96 29.46
CA LEU A 116 2.51 22.81 30.78
C LEU A 116 2.21 24.19 31.43
N THR A 117 1.42 25.05 30.80
CA THR A 117 1.14 26.40 31.33
C THR A 117 -0.32 26.67 31.69
N ASP A 118 -1.27 25.76 31.42
CA ASP A 118 -2.70 26.02 31.71
C ASP A 118 -3.34 24.97 32.63
N ARG A 119 -2.67 24.60 33.73
CA ARG A 119 -3.32 23.84 34.82
C ARG A 119 -3.26 24.48 36.22
N ASP A 120 -2.64 25.66 36.38
CA ASP A 120 -2.47 26.28 37.71
C ASP A 120 -3.35 27.52 37.99
N HIS A 121 -4.29 27.87 37.11
CA HIS A 121 -5.07 29.12 37.28
C HIS A 121 -6.53 28.98 37.73
N LEU A 122 -7.01 27.78 38.11
CA LEU A 122 -8.40 27.61 38.56
C LEU A 122 -8.61 27.44 40.07
N ASP A 123 -7.58 27.35 40.91
CA ASP A 123 -7.75 27.05 42.35
C ASP A 123 -7.35 28.16 43.35
N ARG A 124 -6.95 29.36 42.91
CA ARG A 124 -6.52 30.42 43.86
C ARG A 124 -7.58 31.45 44.29
N ASN A 125 -8.81 31.38 43.80
CA ASN A 125 -9.86 32.35 44.17
C ASN A 125 -10.98 31.79 45.07
N ARG A 126 -10.72 30.73 45.84
CA ARG A 126 -11.72 30.16 46.77
C ARG A 126 -11.35 30.20 48.26
N LEU A 127 -10.40 31.04 48.68
CA LEU A 127 -10.13 31.27 50.11
C LEU A 127 -9.73 32.74 50.38
N ALA A 128 -10.72 33.63 50.40
CA ALA A 128 -10.67 34.88 51.16
C ALA A 128 -12.11 35.26 51.56
N PHE A 129 -12.58 34.68 52.66
CA PHE A 129 -13.58 35.27 53.55
C PHE A 129 -12.86 35.61 54.86
#